data_AF-A0AAU3SEV0-F1
#
_entry.id   AF-A0AAU3SEV0-F1
#
_cell.length_a   1.000
_cell.length_b   1.000
_cell.length_c   1.000
_cell.angle_alpha   90.00
_cell.angle_beta   90.00
_cell.angle_gamma   90.00
#
_symmetry.space_group_name_H-M   'P 1'
#
loop_
_entity.id
_entity.type
_entity.pdbx_description
1 polymer ?
#
loop_
_entity_poly.entity_id
_entity_poly.type
_entity_poly.pdbx_seq_one_letter_code
_entity_poly.pdbx_strand_id
1 'polypeptide(L)'
;MSAYQPVSTKRSTVETAIDPTARETSPPVLASALVTDTRGRILVLTHPRPSGGAAVSLPVVQSTGAHPPQAELANTLYSHFDVHPYQAKRLLAVDCEQWSPVLSVVCHLYLFGPLDEHQARRATQTPPPVTAQWLAPKDAIPLFPEAVVDRVRAAVDAWHSGSIAYLVGGRVQPGSPAGFQRGLRSFVEQSVAVDMDLYQAHRPKVLAEVNIVLTDSGGRALLLQPTSSRSQLWELPGGGIDSDAGEGPREAAGRALRDQLGLDVPLGRLLAVDWSHGAPWLSRVAYTFHSATLGEHDLARIRLVPHRNAAWRMVSVDDSAALVSEPLLRRLDACVTALWNNTGPLELTCGAPSH
;
A
#
# COMPACT_ATOMS: atom_id res chain seq x y z
N MET A 1 0.87 21.09 -6.50
CA MET A 1 2.15 20.48 -6.10
C MET A 1 2.52 21.03 -4.73
N SER A 2 2.12 20.34 -3.66
CA SER A 2 2.59 20.70 -2.31
C SER A 2 3.99 20.13 -2.17
N ALA A 3 5.00 21.00 -2.13
CA ALA A 3 6.36 20.61 -1.85
C ALA A 3 6.38 19.95 -0.47
N TYR A 4 6.95 18.74 -0.39
CA TYR A 4 7.27 18.08 0.87
C TYR A 4 8.12 19.05 1.69
N GLN A 5 7.52 19.72 2.68
CA GLN A 5 8.28 20.53 3.62
C GLN A 5 9.00 19.57 4.57
N PRO A 6 10.33 19.67 4.75
CA PRO A 6 11.00 18.93 5.80
C PRO A 6 10.34 19.31 7.13
N VAL A 7 9.98 18.29 7.92
CA VAL A 7 9.45 18.47 9.27
C VAL A 7 10.41 19.39 10.00
N SER A 8 9.91 20.56 10.40
CA SER A 8 10.62 21.47 11.30
C SER A 8 11.11 20.66 12.49
N THR A 9 12.42 20.71 12.76
CA THR A 9 13.06 20.18 13.96
C THR A 9 12.62 20.98 15.20
N LYS A 10 11.31 21.01 15.46
CA LYS A 10 10.81 21.32 16.79
C LYS A 10 11.19 20.13 17.66
N ARG A 11 12.31 20.27 18.38
CA ARG A 11 12.72 19.37 19.46
C ARG A 11 11.51 19.15 20.37
N SER A 12 11.02 17.92 20.42
CA SER A 12 9.84 17.55 21.18
C SER A 12 10.20 17.38 22.66
N THR A 13 9.18 17.44 23.51
CA THR A 13 9.18 17.22 24.97
C THR A 13 9.80 15.88 25.45
N VAL A 14 10.35 15.07 24.54
CA VAL A 14 11.06 13.82 24.84
C VAL A 14 12.42 14.09 25.49
N GLU A 15 13.06 15.24 25.23
CA GLU A 15 14.38 15.59 25.82
C GLU A 15 14.37 15.60 27.36
N THR A 16 13.24 15.92 28.01
CA THR A 16 13.13 15.93 29.48
C THR A 16 13.23 14.55 30.15
N ALA A 17 13.13 13.45 29.38
CA ALA A 17 13.27 12.08 29.87
C ALA A 17 14.54 11.38 29.36
N ILE A 18 15.31 12.01 28.46
CA ILE A 18 16.55 11.45 27.93
C ILE A 18 17.67 11.93 28.85
N ASP A 19 18.26 11.02 29.61
CA ASP A 19 19.54 11.28 30.28
C ASP A 19 20.65 11.31 29.22
N PRO A 20 21.24 12.49 28.91
CA PRO A 20 22.27 12.60 27.88
C PRO A 20 23.58 11.89 28.28
N THR A 21 23.69 11.44 29.54
CA THR A 21 24.82 10.64 30.05
C THR A 21 24.57 9.14 29.96
N ALA A 22 23.34 8.69 29.70
CA ALA A 22 22.98 7.29 29.47
C ALA A 22 23.40 6.80 28.07
N ARG A 23 24.71 6.80 27.80
CA ARG A 23 25.27 6.34 26.52
C ARG A 23 25.43 4.82 26.40
N GLU A 24 25.15 4.04 27.46
CA GLU A 24 25.54 2.62 27.51
C GLU A 24 24.40 1.58 27.55
N THR A 25 23.12 1.95 27.53
CA THR A 25 22.03 0.97 27.81
C THR A 25 20.90 0.89 26.78
N SER A 26 20.99 1.58 25.64
CA SER A 26 19.98 1.44 24.58
C SER A 26 20.18 0.14 23.81
N PRO A 27 19.11 -0.62 23.52
CA PRO A 27 19.23 -1.81 22.69
C PRO A 27 19.75 -1.41 21.29
N PRO A 28 20.73 -2.12 20.72
CA PRO A 28 21.16 -1.89 19.36
C PRO A 28 19.99 -2.02 18.38
N VAL A 29 19.99 -1.17 17.35
CA VAL A 29 18.98 -1.19 16.29
C VAL A 29 19.58 -1.77 15.02
N LEU A 30 18.97 -2.81 14.48
CA LEU A 30 19.26 -3.33 13.14
C LEU A 30 18.21 -2.82 12.15
N ALA A 31 18.63 -2.35 10.99
CA ALA A 31 17.73 -1.98 9.90
C ALA A 31 17.96 -2.92 8.71
N SER A 32 16.92 -3.62 8.29
CA SER A 32 16.93 -4.51 7.13
C SER A 32 15.98 -4.04 6.03
N ALA A 33 16.25 -4.42 4.79
CA ALA A 33 15.49 -4.01 3.62
C ALA A 33 14.78 -5.18 2.95
N LEU A 34 13.46 -5.09 2.79
CA LEU A 34 12.72 -5.84 1.79
C LEU A 34 12.77 -5.04 0.47
N VAL A 35 13.75 -5.33 -0.37
CA VAL A 35 13.90 -4.67 -1.68
C VAL A 35 13.07 -5.42 -2.72
N THR A 36 12.25 -4.70 -3.48
CA THR A 36 11.30 -5.27 -4.46
C THR A 36 11.64 -4.85 -5.88
N ASP A 37 11.28 -5.66 -6.88
CA ASP A 37 11.29 -5.28 -8.30
C ASP A 37 9.87 -5.05 -8.85
N THR A 38 9.76 -4.58 -10.10
CA THR A 38 8.46 -4.35 -10.76
C THR A 38 7.65 -5.63 -10.99
N ARG A 39 8.25 -6.83 -10.81
CA ARG A 39 7.58 -8.13 -10.91
C ARG A 39 7.13 -8.66 -9.53
N GLY A 40 7.33 -7.90 -8.46
CA GLY A 40 6.97 -8.31 -7.10
C GLY A 40 7.90 -9.35 -6.49
N ARG A 41 9.10 -9.53 -7.04
CA ARG A 41 10.15 -10.37 -6.45
C ARG A 41 10.91 -9.59 -5.39
N ILE A 42 11.57 -10.31 -4.49
CA ILE A 42 12.42 -9.73 -3.45
C ILE A 42 13.90 -10.06 -3.68
N LEU A 43 14.78 -9.12 -3.33
CA LEU A 43 16.23 -9.31 -3.38
C LEU A 43 16.69 -10.13 -2.18
N VAL A 44 17.37 -11.24 -2.44
CA VAL A 44 17.90 -12.16 -1.44
C VAL A 44 19.41 -12.23 -1.60
N LEU A 45 20.14 -12.03 -0.50
CA LEU A 45 21.60 -12.13 -0.45
C LEU A 45 22.03 -13.49 0.10
N THR A 46 23.10 -14.03 -0.47
CA THR A 46 23.70 -15.28 -0.01
C THR A 46 25.18 -15.04 0.29
N HIS A 47 25.58 -15.36 1.52
CA HIS A 47 26.94 -15.18 2.03
C HIS A 47 27.58 -16.55 2.28
N PRO A 48 28.83 -16.80 1.90
CA PRO A 48 29.51 -18.04 2.28
C PRO A 48 29.81 -18.04 3.78
N ARG A 49 29.66 -19.21 4.41
CA ARG A 49 30.02 -19.40 5.82
C ARG A 49 31.45 -19.94 5.95
N PRO A 50 32.23 -19.49 6.95
CA PRO A 50 33.56 -20.04 7.22
C PRO A 50 33.55 -21.56 7.49
N SER A 51 32.46 -22.05 8.09
CA SER A 51 32.24 -23.47 8.41
C SER A 51 31.81 -24.34 7.22
N GLY A 52 31.73 -23.78 6.00
CA GLY A 52 31.09 -24.40 4.85
C GLY A 52 29.58 -24.12 4.80
N GLY A 53 29.03 -24.10 3.57
CA GLY A 53 27.64 -23.75 3.29
C GLY A 53 27.42 -22.24 3.08
N ALA A 54 26.15 -21.83 2.99
CA ALA A 54 25.77 -20.45 2.72
C ALA A 54 24.71 -19.94 3.72
N ALA A 55 24.78 -18.66 4.08
CA ALA A 55 23.78 -17.96 4.88
C ALA A 55 22.96 -17.06 3.98
N VAL A 56 21.63 -17.14 4.10
CA VAL A 56 20.70 -16.28 3.37
C VAL A 56 20.28 -15.10 4.25
N SER A 57 20.23 -13.91 3.68
CA SER A 57 19.85 -12.69 4.38
C SER A 57 19.12 -11.70 3.46
N LEU A 58 18.47 -10.72 4.09
CA LEU A 58 18.11 -9.46 3.45
C LEU A 58 19.26 -8.47 3.65
N PRO A 59 19.41 -7.44 2.78
CA PRO A 59 20.32 -6.34 3.07
C PRO A 59 20.04 -5.76 4.45
N VAL A 60 21.08 -5.59 5.26
CA VAL A 60 20.97 -5.19 6.66
C VAL A 60 22.15 -4.30 7.08
N VAL A 61 21.89 -3.34 7.96
CA VAL A 61 22.91 -2.50 8.60
C VAL A 61 22.61 -2.39 10.09
N GLN A 62 23.66 -2.30 10.91
CA GLN A 62 23.52 -1.92 12.31
C GLN A 62 23.55 -0.39 12.41
N SER A 63 22.51 0.18 13.01
CA SER A 63 22.40 1.62 13.20
C SER A 63 23.48 2.13 14.15
N THR A 64 24.16 3.18 13.74
CA THR A 64 25.13 3.90 14.58
C THR A 64 24.46 4.93 15.48
N GLY A 65 23.21 5.30 15.16
CA GLY A 65 22.48 6.39 15.82
C GLY A 65 22.87 7.78 15.31
N ALA A 66 23.80 7.89 14.35
CA ALA A 66 24.17 9.16 13.73
C ALA A 66 23.04 9.68 12.81
N HIS A 67 22.30 8.77 12.18
CA HIS A 67 21.13 9.07 11.37
C HIS A 67 19.97 8.14 11.69
N PRO A 68 18.73 8.47 11.26
CA PRO A 68 17.62 7.52 11.36
C PRO A 68 17.97 6.17 10.68
N PRO A 69 17.59 5.01 11.25
CA PRO A 69 18.00 3.71 10.74
C PRO A 69 17.69 3.49 9.25
N GLN A 70 16.57 4.03 8.75
CA GLN A 70 16.21 3.96 7.34
C GLN A 70 17.18 4.71 6.41
N ALA A 71 17.80 5.79 6.89
CA ALA A 71 18.74 6.58 6.11
C ALA A 71 20.10 5.89 6.02
N GLU A 72 20.57 5.29 7.12
CA GLU A 72 21.81 4.49 7.13
C GLU A 72 21.68 3.25 6.23
N LEU A 73 20.53 2.58 6.28
CA LEU A 73 20.22 1.45 5.40
C LEU A 73 20.16 1.89 3.93
N ALA A 74 19.49 3.00 3.65
CA ALA A 74 19.41 3.56 2.30
C ALA A 74 20.78 3.89 1.70
N ASN A 75 21.70 4.47 2.48
CA ASN A 75 23.07 4.75 2.03
C ASN A 75 23.86 3.47 1.73
N THR A 76 23.66 2.43 2.54
CA THR A 76 24.26 1.11 2.30
C THR A 76 23.71 0.50 1.00
N LEU A 77 22.41 0.60 0.78
CA LEU A 77 21.77 0.12 -0.44
C LEU A 77 22.21 0.91 -1.68
N TYR A 78 22.37 2.23 -1.57
CA TYR A 78 22.88 3.06 -2.66
C TYR A 78 24.30 2.68 -3.05
N SER A 79 25.20 2.56 -2.07
CA SER A 79 26.61 2.21 -2.33
C SER A 79 26.80 0.81 -2.94
N HIS A 80 25.98 -0.16 -2.55
CA HIS A 80 26.14 -1.56 -2.98
C HIS A 80 25.23 -1.97 -4.15
N PHE A 81 24.09 -1.30 -4.31
CA PHE A 81 23.05 -1.69 -5.27
C PHE A 81 22.50 -0.52 -6.10
N ASP A 82 23.01 0.71 -5.93
CA ASP A 82 22.53 1.94 -6.61
C ASP A 82 21.02 2.20 -6.41
N VAL A 83 20.52 1.78 -5.25
CA VAL A 83 19.15 2.03 -4.79
C VAL A 83 19.12 3.38 -4.10
N HIS A 84 18.49 4.37 -4.73
CA HIS A 84 18.49 5.74 -4.20
C HIS A 84 17.77 5.84 -2.85
N PRO A 85 18.23 6.71 -1.94
CA PRO A 85 17.66 6.83 -0.59
C PRO A 85 16.20 7.26 -0.55
N TYR A 86 15.72 7.96 -1.58
CA TYR A 86 14.29 8.28 -1.77
C TYR A 86 13.41 7.06 -2.08
N GLN A 87 13.98 5.86 -2.23
CA GLN A 87 13.24 4.62 -2.49
C GLN A 87 12.82 3.87 -1.22
N ALA A 88 13.22 4.33 -0.03
CA ALA A 88 12.66 3.84 1.23
C ALA A 88 11.19 4.29 1.32
N LYS A 89 10.26 3.33 1.22
CA LYS A 89 8.83 3.65 1.18
C LYS A 89 8.20 3.71 2.55
N ARG A 90 8.31 2.63 3.33
CA ARG A 90 7.69 2.52 4.65
C ARG A 90 8.28 1.40 5.48
N LEU A 91 8.06 1.47 6.78
CA LEU A 91 8.33 0.40 7.74
C LEU A 91 7.31 -0.74 7.55
N LEU A 92 7.80 -1.97 7.51
CA LEU A 92 7.01 -3.20 7.35
C LEU A 92 6.91 -3.99 8.65
N ALA A 93 7.99 -4.05 9.43
CA ALA A 93 8.00 -4.79 10.68
C ALA A 93 8.93 -4.15 11.71
N VAL A 94 8.56 -4.28 12.99
CA VAL A 94 9.44 -4.06 14.15
C VAL A 94 9.44 -5.33 14.98
N ASP A 95 10.63 -5.86 15.25
CA ASP A 95 10.82 -7.06 16.06
C ASP A 95 11.80 -6.75 17.20
N CYS A 96 11.40 -7.06 18.44
CA CYS A 96 12.30 -6.98 19.59
C CYS A 96 12.83 -8.37 19.91
N GLU A 97 14.10 -8.62 19.61
CA GLU A 97 14.75 -9.92 19.77
C GLU A 97 15.65 -9.92 21.00
N GLN A 98 15.48 -10.90 21.89
CA GLN A 98 16.43 -11.12 22.98
C GLN A 98 17.63 -11.89 22.46
N TRP A 99 18.73 -11.19 22.20
CA TRP A 99 19.97 -11.79 21.69
C TRP A 99 20.73 -12.55 22.78
N SER A 100 20.67 -12.04 24.01
CA SER A 100 21.23 -12.70 25.20
C SER A 100 20.41 -12.35 26.44
N PRO A 101 20.64 -13.01 27.61
CA PRO A 101 19.95 -12.67 28.84
C PRO A 101 20.06 -11.20 29.26
N VAL A 102 21.07 -10.48 28.78
CA VAL A 102 21.37 -9.09 29.13
C VAL A 102 21.31 -8.13 27.94
N LEU A 103 20.95 -8.62 26.74
CA LEU A 103 20.95 -7.82 25.51
C LEU A 103 19.73 -8.12 24.66
N SER A 104 18.93 -7.09 24.41
CA SER A 104 17.88 -7.09 23.40
C SER A 104 18.29 -6.24 22.21
N VAL A 105 17.81 -6.62 21.02
CA VAL A 105 18.06 -5.94 19.75
C VAL A 105 16.71 -5.57 19.15
N VAL A 106 16.59 -4.34 18.65
CA VAL A 106 15.40 -3.91 17.91
C VAL A 106 15.69 -4.01 16.42
N CYS A 107 14.90 -4.80 15.70
CA CYS A 107 15.05 -4.99 14.27
C CYS A 107 13.93 -4.28 13.52
N HIS A 108 14.28 -3.29 12.70
CA HIS A 108 13.37 -2.62 11.78
C HIS A 108 13.51 -3.22 10.38
N LEU A 109 12.39 -3.57 9.75
CA LEU A 109 12.35 -4.01 8.36
C LEU A 109 11.63 -2.96 7.50
N TYR A 110 12.29 -2.43 6.47
CA TYR A 110 11.75 -1.38 5.59
C TYR A 110 11.51 -1.89 4.17
N LEU A 111 10.47 -1.38 3.51
CA LEU A 111 10.19 -1.62 2.10
C LEU A 111 11.01 -0.68 1.22
N PHE A 112 11.72 -1.24 0.24
CA PHE A 112 12.41 -0.50 -0.82
C PHE A 112 11.93 -0.95 -2.20
N GLY A 113 11.91 -0.03 -3.17
CA GLY A 113 11.49 -0.30 -4.55
C GLY A 113 10.01 -0.01 -4.83
N PRO A 114 9.42 -0.51 -5.94
CA PRO A 114 10.02 -1.45 -6.87
C PRO A 114 11.17 -0.80 -7.64
N LEU A 115 12.27 -1.54 -7.77
CA LEU A 115 13.34 -1.21 -8.68
C LEU A 115 12.91 -1.48 -10.12
N ASP A 116 13.27 -0.60 -11.03
CA ASP A 116 13.09 -0.84 -12.45
C ASP A 116 14.00 -1.98 -12.96
N GLU A 117 13.83 -2.40 -14.21
CA GLU A 117 14.61 -3.52 -14.73
C GLU A 117 16.13 -3.27 -14.77
N HIS A 118 16.55 -2.03 -14.99
CA HIS A 118 17.97 -1.69 -15.05
C HIS A 118 18.58 -1.77 -13.65
N GLN A 119 17.94 -1.16 -12.66
CA GLN A 119 18.32 -1.25 -11.26
C GLN A 119 18.31 -2.70 -10.76
N ALA A 120 17.29 -3.48 -11.11
CA ALA A 120 17.19 -4.89 -10.71
C ALA A 120 18.35 -5.74 -11.29
N ARG A 121 18.73 -5.54 -12.57
CA ARG A 121 19.87 -6.22 -13.18
C ARG A 121 21.21 -5.87 -12.51
N ARG A 122 21.40 -4.61 -12.14
CA ARG A 122 22.60 -4.17 -11.42
C ARG A 122 22.68 -4.74 -10.01
N ALA A 123 21.56 -4.83 -9.30
CA ALA A 123 21.54 -5.36 -7.94
C ALA A 123 22.05 -6.80 -7.84
N THR A 124 21.95 -7.60 -8.91
CA THR A 124 22.48 -8.97 -8.97
C THR A 124 23.97 -9.07 -9.33
N GLN A 125 24.63 -7.96 -9.67
CA GLN A 125 26.06 -7.91 -10.01
C GLN A 125 26.93 -7.65 -8.78
N THR A 126 26.47 -8.08 -7.59
CA THR A 126 27.20 -7.91 -6.33
C THR A 126 28.58 -8.58 -6.42
N PRO A 127 29.67 -7.90 -6.05
CA PRO A 127 31.00 -8.48 -6.08
C PRO A 127 31.12 -9.63 -5.08
N PRO A 128 31.94 -10.67 -5.37
CA PRO A 128 32.17 -11.75 -4.44
C PRO A 128 32.73 -11.23 -3.10
N PRO A 129 32.45 -11.91 -1.98
CA PRO A 129 31.90 -13.26 -1.92
C PRO A 129 30.36 -13.36 -1.85
N VAL A 130 29.64 -12.24 -1.85
CA VAL A 130 28.17 -12.22 -1.69
C VAL A 130 27.50 -12.35 -3.05
N THR A 131 26.51 -13.23 -3.16
CA THR A 131 25.66 -13.31 -4.36
C THR A 131 24.26 -12.77 -4.06
N ALA A 132 23.64 -12.16 -5.06
CA ALA A 132 22.31 -11.58 -4.95
C ALA A 132 21.37 -12.15 -6.01
N GLN A 133 20.14 -12.48 -5.62
CA GLN A 133 19.13 -13.10 -6.49
C GLN A 133 17.75 -12.51 -6.27
N TRP A 134 16.95 -12.46 -7.34
CA TRP A 134 15.54 -12.03 -7.29
C TRP A 134 14.62 -13.25 -7.26
N LEU A 135 13.89 -13.42 -6.16
CA LEU A 135 12.99 -14.55 -5.94
C LEU A 135 11.58 -14.07 -5.63
N ALA A 136 10.56 -14.82 -6.05
CA ALA A 136 9.21 -14.55 -5.56
C ALA A 136 9.17 -14.81 -4.04
N PRO A 137 8.39 -14.05 -3.24
CA PRO A 137 8.37 -14.22 -1.78
C PRO A 137 8.13 -15.67 -1.32
N LYS A 138 7.23 -16.39 -2.01
CA LYS A 138 6.92 -17.80 -1.73
C LYS A 138 8.13 -18.74 -1.87
N ASP A 139 9.06 -18.42 -2.77
CA ASP A 139 10.26 -19.23 -3.06
C ASP A 139 11.45 -18.76 -2.20
N ALA A 140 11.46 -17.48 -1.84
CA ALA A 140 12.50 -16.88 -1.01
C ALA A 140 12.36 -17.24 0.48
N ILE A 141 11.14 -17.16 1.03
CA ILE A 141 10.87 -17.34 2.47
C ILE A 141 11.45 -18.66 3.02
N PRO A 142 11.29 -19.83 2.36
CA PRO A 142 11.85 -21.09 2.85
C PRO A 142 13.38 -21.14 2.94
N LEU A 143 14.10 -20.21 2.29
CA LEU A 143 15.56 -20.16 2.29
C LEU A 143 16.14 -19.42 3.50
N PHE A 144 15.33 -18.62 4.20
CA PHE A 144 15.79 -17.84 5.35
C PHE A 144 16.01 -18.73 6.58
N PRO A 145 17.00 -18.42 7.43
CA PRO A 145 17.18 -19.09 8.71
C PRO A 145 15.94 -19.00 9.61
N GLU A 146 15.72 -20.01 10.45
CA GLU A 146 14.59 -20.08 11.39
C GLU A 146 14.46 -18.82 12.26
N ALA A 147 15.59 -18.25 12.72
CA ALA A 147 15.59 -17.02 13.53
C ALA A 147 15.02 -15.78 12.81
N VAL A 148 14.97 -15.77 11.47
CA VAL A 148 14.62 -14.59 10.66
C VAL A 148 13.39 -14.82 9.80
N VAL A 149 13.04 -16.07 9.49
CA VAL A 149 12.00 -16.42 8.52
C VAL A 149 10.62 -15.85 8.88
N ASP A 150 10.25 -15.87 10.17
CA ASP A 150 8.95 -15.37 10.61
C ASP A 150 8.86 -13.84 10.50
N ARG A 151 9.96 -13.13 10.78
CA ARG A 151 10.07 -11.68 10.58
C ARG A 151 9.89 -11.32 9.10
N VAL A 152 10.54 -12.06 8.20
CA VAL A 152 10.42 -11.85 6.75
C VAL A 152 9.00 -12.14 6.27
N ARG A 153 8.40 -13.24 6.74
CA ARG A 153 7.01 -13.60 6.41
C ARG A 153 6.04 -12.51 6.86
N ALA A 154 6.16 -12.05 8.11
CA ALA A 154 5.33 -10.99 8.65
C ALA A 154 5.52 -9.65 7.91
N ALA A 155 6.74 -9.33 7.47
CA ALA A 155 7.01 -8.15 6.66
C ALA A 155 6.41 -8.25 5.25
N VAL A 156 6.39 -9.44 4.64
CA VAL A 156 5.71 -9.68 3.35
C VAL A 156 4.19 -9.55 3.52
N ASP A 157 3.62 -10.09 4.60
CA ASP A 157 2.20 -9.91 4.92
C ASP A 157 1.86 -8.43 5.15
N ALA A 158 2.71 -7.71 5.89
CA ALA A 158 2.60 -6.28 6.11
C ALA A 158 2.68 -5.51 4.78
N TRP A 159 3.60 -5.89 3.87
CA TRP A 159 3.72 -5.30 2.54
C TRP A 159 2.41 -5.42 1.76
N HIS A 160 1.84 -6.63 1.66
CA HIS A 160 0.62 -6.89 0.90
C HIS A 160 -0.66 -6.32 1.53
N SER A 161 -0.69 -6.15 2.85
CA SER A 161 -1.85 -5.61 3.57
C SER A 161 -1.85 -4.09 3.74
N GLY A 162 -0.71 -3.42 3.47
CA GLY A 162 -0.57 -1.99 3.73
C GLY A 162 -0.29 -1.65 5.20
N SER A 163 -0.19 -2.67 6.05
CA SER A 163 -0.03 -2.56 7.50
C SER A 163 1.42 -2.67 7.95
N ILE A 164 1.66 -2.67 9.26
CA ILE A 164 2.94 -2.96 9.90
C ILE A 164 2.83 -4.22 10.77
N ALA A 165 3.88 -5.01 10.88
CA ALA A 165 3.93 -6.14 11.80
C ALA A 165 4.70 -5.77 13.09
N TYR A 166 4.14 -6.14 14.23
CA TYR A 166 4.81 -6.07 15.53
C TYR A 166 5.15 -7.47 16.04
N LEU A 167 6.43 -7.70 16.34
CA LEU A 167 6.97 -8.99 16.75
C LEU A 167 7.85 -8.87 18.02
N VAL A 168 7.97 -9.97 18.74
CA VAL A 168 8.97 -10.19 19.78
C VAL A 168 9.61 -11.56 19.56
N GLY A 169 10.92 -11.59 19.35
CA GLY A 169 11.68 -12.79 19.01
C GLY A 169 11.12 -13.51 17.78
N GLY A 170 10.71 -12.77 16.75
CA GLY A 170 10.10 -13.32 15.54
C GLY A 170 8.64 -13.76 15.69
N ARG A 171 8.08 -13.74 16.90
CA ARG A 171 6.67 -14.09 17.14
C ARG A 171 5.77 -12.87 17.04
N VAL A 172 4.75 -12.94 16.19
CA VAL A 172 3.77 -11.87 16.03
C VAL A 172 2.97 -11.68 17.31
N GLN A 173 2.86 -10.43 17.76
CA GLN A 173 2.25 -10.08 19.03
C GLN A 173 0.78 -9.69 18.90
N PRO A 174 0.00 -9.81 20.00
CA PRO A 174 -1.26 -9.08 20.15
C PRO A 174 -1.08 -7.58 19.82
N GLY A 175 -2.08 -6.95 19.20
CA GLY A 175 -2.02 -5.63 18.59
C GLY A 175 -1.45 -5.56 17.15
N SER A 176 -0.75 -6.59 16.64
CA SER A 176 -0.17 -6.51 15.28
C SER A 176 -1.22 -6.60 14.15
N PRO A 177 -1.33 -5.61 13.24
CA PRO A 177 -2.29 -5.66 12.13
C PRO A 177 -1.92 -6.64 11.01
N ALA A 178 -0.69 -7.16 11.00
CA ALA A 178 -0.17 -8.10 10.01
C ALA A 178 0.61 -9.27 10.65
N GLY A 179 0.91 -10.30 9.84
CA GLY A 179 1.76 -11.43 10.22
C GLY A 179 1.03 -12.63 10.85
N PHE A 180 -0.26 -12.52 11.16
CA PHE A 180 -1.06 -13.66 11.65
C PHE A 180 -1.41 -14.61 10.51
N GLN A 181 -1.07 -15.90 10.67
CA GLN A 181 -1.60 -16.95 9.82
C GLN A 181 -3.14 -16.99 9.89
N ARG A 182 -3.81 -17.30 8.77
CA ARG A 182 -5.29 -17.25 8.66
C ARG A 182 -6.01 -18.03 9.77
N GLY A 183 -5.51 -19.20 10.18
CA GLY A 183 -6.10 -19.99 11.27
C GLY A 183 -5.87 -19.41 12.67
N LEU A 184 -4.74 -18.76 12.91
CA LEU A 184 -4.43 -18.14 14.20
C LEU A 184 -5.21 -16.84 14.40
N ARG A 185 -5.51 -16.10 13.32
CA ARG A 185 -6.30 -14.86 13.40
C ARG A 185 -7.70 -15.13 13.97
N SER A 186 -8.42 -16.14 13.49
CA SER A 186 -9.76 -16.47 14.01
C SER A 186 -9.72 -16.85 15.49
N PHE A 187 -8.70 -17.58 15.92
CA PHE A 187 -8.48 -17.92 17.33
C PHE A 187 -8.22 -16.67 18.18
N VAL A 188 -7.36 -15.75 17.70
CA VAL A 188 -7.10 -14.46 18.36
C VAL A 188 -8.39 -13.63 18.43
N GLU A 189 -9.15 -13.50 17.34
CA GLU A 189 -10.41 -12.75 17.33
C GLU A 189 -11.44 -13.28 18.34
N GLN A 190 -11.50 -14.60 18.53
CA GLN A 190 -12.38 -15.24 19.52
C GLN A 190 -11.87 -15.12 20.95
N SER A 191 -10.54 -15.16 21.15
CA SER A 191 -9.90 -15.10 22.47
C SER A 191 -9.74 -13.67 22.99
N VAL A 192 -9.58 -12.70 22.09
CA VAL A 192 -9.38 -11.27 22.34
C VAL A 192 -10.70 -10.51 22.30
N ALA A 193 -11.84 -11.17 22.08
CA ALA A 193 -13.17 -10.55 22.10
C ALA A 193 -13.53 -9.85 23.44
N VAL A 194 -12.69 -9.96 24.47
CA VAL A 194 -12.80 -9.24 25.75
C VAL A 194 -12.10 -7.87 25.72
N ASP A 195 -11.24 -7.60 24.73
CA ASP A 195 -10.49 -6.35 24.54
C ASP A 195 -10.75 -5.77 23.13
N MET A 196 -11.58 -4.73 23.09
CA MET A 196 -11.99 -4.06 21.85
C MET A 196 -10.85 -3.34 21.13
N ASP A 197 -9.82 -2.89 21.83
CA ASP A 197 -8.70 -2.16 21.24
C ASP A 197 -7.80 -3.14 20.47
N LEU A 198 -7.50 -4.28 21.09
CA LEU A 198 -6.77 -5.36 20.43
C LEU A 198 -7.57 -5.98 19.28
N TYR A 199 -8.89 -6.17 19.46
CA TYR A 199 -9.76 -6.64 18.38
C TYR A 199 -9.65 -5.74 17.14
N GLN A 200 -9.75 -4.41 17.31
CA GLN A 200 -9.67 -3.47 16.19
C GLN A 200 -8.29 -3.42 15.53
N ALA A 201 -7.23 -3.52 16.33
CA ALA A 201 -5.84 -3.43 15.87
C ALA A 201 -5.46 -4.59 14.94
N HIS A 202 -5.98 -5.80 15.19
CA HIS A 202 -5.65 -6.99 14.41
C HIS A 202 -6.41 -7.16 13.10
N ARG A 203 -7.49 -6.41 12.88
CA ARG A 203 -8.37 -6.66 11.72
C ARG A 203 -7.70 -6.19 10.43
N PRO A 204 -7.74 -7.00 9.35
CA PRO A 204 -7.34 -6.52 8.05
C PRO A 204 -8.10 -5.25 7.72
N LYS A 205 -7.39 -4.26 7.20
CA LYS A 205 -7.99 -3.04 6.68
C LYS A 205 -8.14 -3.20 5.18
N VAL A 206 -9.26 -2.72 4.66
CA VAL A 206 -9.52 -2.63 3.24
C VAL A 206 -9.56 -1.16 2.90
N LEU A 207 -8.99 -0.79 1.75
CA LEU A 207 -9.17 0.57 1.27
C LEU A 207 -10.61 0.71 0.79
N ALA A 208 -11.28 1.78 1.19
CA ALA A 208 -12.62 2.09 0.75
C ALA A 208 -12.56 3.26 -0.24
N GLU A 209 -13.26 3.14 -1.35
CA GLU A 209 -13.29 4.16 -2.40
C GLU A 209 -14.68 4.32 -3.00
N VAL A 210 -14.84 5.41 -3.74
CA VAL A 210 -16.06 5.72 -4.49
C VAL A 210 -15.76 5.94 -5.96
N ASN A 211 -16.69 5.52 -6.81
CA ASN A 211 -16.76 5.86 -8.22
C ASN A 211 -18.14 6.46 -8.52
N ILE A 212 -18.19 7.37 -9.48
CA ILE A 212 -19.40 8.11 -9.80
C ILE A 212 -19.64 8.06 -11.30
N VAL A 213 -20.77 7.48 -11.67
CA VAL A 213 -21.27 7.47 -13.04
C VAL A 213 -22.16 8.70 -13.23
N LEU A 214 -21.67 9.62 -14.05
CA LEU A 214 -22.43 10.73 -14.61
C LEU A 214 -22.72 10.40 -16.06
N THR A 215 -23.98 10.50 -16.46
CA THR A 215 -24.40 10.21 -17.83
C THR A 215 -24.74 11.50 -18.58
N ASP A 216 -24.90 11.45 -19.89
CA ASP A 216 -25.64 12.48 -20.63
C ASP A 216 -26.90 11.89 -21.28
N SER A 217 -27.68 12.72 -21.97
CA SER A 217 -28.89 12.28 -22.69
C SER A 217 -28.61 11.25 -23.79
N GLY A 218 -27.37 11.13 -24.25
CA GLY A 218 -26.92 10.13 -25.21
C GLY A 218 -26.46 8.83 -24.57
N GLY A 219 -26.55 8.69 -23.25
CA GLY A 219 -26.15 7.47 -22.55
C GLY A 219 -24.64 7.32 -22.35
N ARG A 220 -23.85 8.33 -22.69
CA ARG A 220 -22.39 8.31 -22.51
C ARG A 220 -22.04 8.56 -21.06
N ALA A 221 -20.92 8.02 -20.59
CA ALA A 221 -20.39 8.24 -19.25
C ALA A 221 -19.26 9.29 -19.26
N LEU A 222 -19.20 10.11 -18.20
CA LEU A 222 -18.09 11.05 -18.00
C LEU A 222 -16.84 10.32 -17.51
N LEU A 223 -15.74 10.47 -18.23
CA LEU A 223 -14.41 10.01 -17.82
C LEU A 223 -13.46 11.19 -17.60
N LEU A 224 -12.51 11.00 -16.70
CA LEU A 224 -11.45 11.94 -16.36
C LEU A 224 -10.08 11.41 -16.80
N GLN A 225 -9.24 12.30 -17.33
CA GLN A 225 -7.85 11.99 -17.63
C GLN A 225 -6.96 12.44 -16.44
N PRO A 226 -6.41 11.51 -15.64
CA PRO A 226 -5.53 11.86 -14.53
C PRO A 226 -4.19 12.43 -15.01
N THR A 227 -3.69 13.47 -14.37
CA THR A 227 -2.40 14.12 -14.71
C THR A 227 -1.17 13.34 -14.26
N SER A 228 -1.27 12.54 -13.19
CA SER A 228 -0.15 11.82 -12.59
C SER A 228 -0.22 10.30 -12.81
N SER A 229 -1.09 9.83 -13.71
CA SER A 229 -1.21 8.39 -13.96
C SER A 229 -0.05 7.88 -14.81
N ARG A 230 0.62 6.83 -14.31
CA ARG A 230 1.68 6.14 -15.05
C ARG A 230 1.15 5.36 -16.26
N SER A 231 -0.13 4.99 -16.26
CA SER A 231 -0.75 4.18 -17.31
C SER A 231 -1.45 5.01 -18.39
N GLN A 232 -1.58 6.33 -18.20
CA GLN A 232 -2.39 7.23 -19.05
C GLN A 232 -3.86 6.81 -19.20
N LEU A 233 -4.31 5.82 -18.42
CA LEU A 233 -5.70 5.35 -18.43
C LEU A 233 -6.62 6.41 -17.81
N TRP A 234 -7.80 6.53 -18.39
CA TRP A 234 -8.90 7.35 -17.91
C TRP A 234 -9.64 6.65 -16.78
N GLU A 235 -10.27 7.45 -15.92
CA GLU A 235 -10.93 6.99 -14.69
C GLU A 235 -12.33 7.59 -14.56
N LEU A 236 -13.20 6.95 -13.77
CA LEU A 236 -14.44 7.58 -13.32
C LEU A 236 -14.12 8.67 -12.29
N PRO A 237 -14.94 9.74 -12.19
CA PRO A 237 -14.91 10.62 -11.02
C PRO A 237 -15.05 9.81 -9.72
N GLY A 238 -14.31 10.20 -8.70
CA GLY A 238 -14.22 9.41 -7.48
C GLY A 238 -12.94 9.63 -6.67
N GLY A 239 -12.70 8.73 -5.72
CA GLY A 239 -11.53 8.79 -4.84
C GLY A 239 -11.65 7.90 -3.60
N GLY A 240 -10.61 7.92 -2.77
CA GLY A 240 -10.62 7.26 -1.47
C GLY A 240 -11.62 7.91 -0.51
N ILE A 241 -12.18 7.09 0.37
CA ILE A 241 -13.01 7.52 1.49
C ILE A 241 -12.07 7.77 2.68
N ASP A 242 -12.16 8.96 3.26
CA ASP A 242 -11.37 9.38 4.44
C ASP A 242 -12.03 8.82 5.71
N SER A 243 -12.10 7.49 5.78
CA SER A 243 -12.88 6.75 6.80
C SER A 243 -12.32 6.90 8.21
N ASP A 244 -11.04 7.23 8.36
CA ASP A 244 -10.41 7.61 9.63
C ASP A 244 -10.90 8.96 10.16
N ALA A 245 -11.38 9.85 9.28
CA ALA A 245 -12.06 11.09 9.63
C ALA A 245 -13.59 10.92 9.79
N GLY A 246 -14.11 9.69 9.67
CA GLY A 246 -15.53 9.38 9.76
C GLY A 246 -16.33 9.61 8.48
N GLU A 247 -15.66 9.88 7.34
CA GLU A 247 -16.34 10.13 6.07
C GLU A 247 -17.07 8.87 5.56
N GLY A 248 -18.35 9.02 5.20
CA GLY A 248 -19.14 7.97 4.56
C GLY A 248 -19.01 7.95 3.03
N PRO A 249 -19.36 6.83 2.34
CA PRO A 249 -19.26 6.74 0.88
C PRO A 249 -20.04 7.83 0.12
N ARG A 250 -21.21 8.25 0.60
CA ARG A 250 -21.99 9.32 -0.06
C ARG A 250 -21.32 10.68 0.08
N GLU A 251 -20.70 10.95 1.22
CA GLU A 251 -19.97 12.20 1.48
C GLU A 251 -18.73 12.28 0.60
N ALA A 252 -17.95 11.19 0.53
CA ALA A 252 -16.79 11.07 -0.35
C ALA A 252 -17.16 11.28 -1.82
N ALA A 253 -18.30 10.74 -2.27
CA ALA A 253 -18.76 10.94 -3.64
C ALA A 253 -19.15 12.41 -3.91
N GLY A 254 -19.89 13.04 -2.99
CA GLY A 254 -20.22 14.47 -3.09
C GLY A 254 -18.97 15.36 -3.08
N ARG A 255 -17.99 15.05 -2.23
CA ARG A 255 -16.69 15.72 -2.19
C ARG A 255 -15.95 15.56 -3.51
N ALA A 256 -15.87 14.34 -4.06
CA ALA A 256 -15.19 14.10 -5.33
C ALA A 256 -15.82 14.89 -6.50
N LEU A 257 -17.15 15.01 -6.57
CA LEU A 257 -17.83 15.83 -7.58
C LEU A 257 -17.45 17.31 -7.49
N ARG A 258 -17.42 17.87 -6.27
CA ARG A 258 -17.00 19.26 -6.05
C ARG A 258 -15.52 19.45 -6.36
N ASP A 259 -14.67 18.57 -5.84
CA ASP A 259 -13.21 18.70 -5.93
C ASP A 259 -12.67 18.42 -7.33
N GLN A 260 -13.27 17.51 -8.10
CA GLN A 260 -12.76 17.16 -9.43
C GLN A 260 -13.41 17.92 -10.57
N LEU A 261 -14.69 18.27 -10.41
CA LEU A 261 -15.52 18.80 -11.49
C LEU A 261 -16.10 20.18 -11.16
N GLY A 262 -16.01 20.67 -9.92
CA GLY A 262 -16.68 21.90 -9.50
C GLY A 262 -18.21 21.79 -9.54
N LEU A 263 -18.75 20.57 -9.51
CA LEU A 263 -20.18 20.30 -9.59
C LEU A 263 -20.74 19.99 -8.21
N ASP A 264 -21.90 20.58 -7.94
CA ASP A 264 -22.73 20.26 -6.78
C ASP A 264 -24.08 19.76 -7.31
N VAL A 265 -24.11 18.46 -7.65
CA VAL A 265 -25.27 17.77 -8.20
C VAL A 265 -25.72 16.66 -7.24
N PRO A 266 -27.01 16.35 -7.17
CA PRO A 266 -27.50 15.29 -6.31
C PRO A 266 -26.83 13.94 -6.60
N LEU A 267 -26.43 13.24 -5.55
CA LEU A 267 -25.95 11.86 -5.67
C LEU A 267 -27.16 10.92 -5.63
N GLY A 268 -27.37 10.18 -6.71
CA GLY A 268 -28.47 9.24 -6.87
C GLY A 268 -28.24 7.89 -6.19
N ARG A 269 -28.66 6.82 -6.88
CA ARG A 269 -28.65 5.45 -6.36
C ARG A 269 -27.27 4.81 -6.44
N LEU A 270 -27.04 3.86 -5.53
CA LEU A 270 -25.91 2.93 -5.61
C LEU A 270 -26.15 1.96 -6.78
N LEU A 271 -25.14 1.80 -7.63
CA LEU A 271 -25.14 0.88 -8.77
C LEU A 271 -24.40 -0.41 -8.45
N ALA A 272 -23.28 -0.33 -7.72
CA ALA A 272 -22.48 -1.51 -7.39
C ALA A 272 -21.63 -1.32 -6.13
N VAL A 273 -21.30 -2.44 -5.50
CA VAL A 273 -20.19 -2.58 -4.56
C VAL A 273 -19.22 -3.60 -5.15
N ASP A 274 -17.99 -3.16 -5.45
CA ASP A 274 -16.99 -3.97 -6.13
C ASP A 274 -15.81 -4.29 -5.23
N TRP A 275 -15.54 -5.58 -5.05
CA TRP A 275 -14.38 -6.09 -4.33
C TRP A 275 -13.23 -6.37 -5.30
N SER A 276 -12.06 -5.80 -5.02
CA SER A 276 -10.84 -6.14 -5.77
C SER A 276 -9.69 -6.45 -4.83
N HIS A 277 -8.87 -7.44 -5.20
CA HIS A 277 -7.69 -7.84 -4.44
C HIS A 277 -6.59 -8.33 -5.39
N GLY A 278 -5.32 -8.19 -5.01
CA GLY A 278 -4.19 -8.78 -5.74
C GLY A 278 -2.93 -7.94 -5.66
N ALA A 279 -1.79 -8.57 -5.35
CA ALA A 279 -0.51 -7.90 -5.30
C ALA A 279 -0.18 -7.24 -6.66
N PRO A 280 0.39 -6.01 -6.68
CA PRO A 280 0.89 -5.25 -5.53
C PRO A 280 -0.17 -4.38 -4.82
N TRP A 281 -1.44 -4.44 -5.22
CA TRP A 281 -2.50 -3.57 -4.72
C TRP A 281 -3.16 -4.15 -3.47
N LEU A 282 -3.47 -3.26 -2.52
CA LEU A 282 -4.24 -3.63 -1.33
C LEU A 282 -5.65 -4.07 -1.73
N SER A 283 -6.28 -4.88 -0.89
CA SER A 283 -7.72 -5.16 -1.05
C SER A 283 -8.51 -3.86 -0.97
N ARG A 284 -9.47 -3.69 -1.88
CA ARG A 284 -10.33 -2.50 -2.00
C ARG A 284 -11.79 -2.89 -2.08
N VAL A 285 -12.62 -2.04 -1.51
CA VAL A 285 -14.06 -2.00 -1.75
C VAL A 285 -14.42 -0.67 -2.42
N ALA A 286 -15.06 -0.74 -3.59
CA ALA A 286 -15.44 0.42 -4.37
C ALA A 286 -16.96 0.56 -4.44
N TYR A 287 -17.50 1.66 -3.92
CA TYR A 287 -18.91 2.02 -4.04
C TYR A 287 -19.13 2.83 -5.32
N THR A 288 -19.95 2.33 -6.24
CA THR A 288 -20.23 3.04 -7.50
C THR A 288 -21.64 3.60 -7.47
N PHE A 289 -21.77 4.92 -7.56
CA PHE A 289 -23.05 5.63 -7.57
C PHE A 289 -23.38 6.18 -8.95
N HIS A 290 -24.66 6.19 -9.32
CA HIS A 290 -25.14 7.13 -10.34
C HIS A 290 -25.43 8.47 -9.67
N SER A 291 -24.97 9.58 -10.24
CA SER A 291 -25.29 10.91 -9.73
C SER A 291 -26.40 11.57 -10.53
N ALA A 292 -26.10 12.04 -11.74
CA ALA A 292 -27.01 12.79 -12.58
C ALA A 292 -26.77 12.52 -14.07
N THR A 293 -27.80 12.81 -14.87
CA THR A 293 -27.68 12.97 -16.32
C THR A 293 -27.42 14.44 -16.61
N LEU A 294 -26.21 14.74 -17.08
CA LEU A 294 -25.70 16.08 -17.31
C LEU A 294 -26.24 16.65 -18.63
N GLY A 295 -26.86 17.82 -18.55
CA GLY A 295 -27.20 18.62 -19.72
C GLY A 295 -26.03 19.50 -20.17
N GLU A 296 -26.17 20.17 -21.31
CA GLU A 296 -25.14 21.10 -21.82
C GLU A 296 -24.72 22.16 -20.81
N HIS A 297 -25.70 22.68 -20.04
CA HIS A 297 -25.44 23.67 -19.00
C HIS A 297 -24.56 23.12 -17.87
N ASP A 298 -24.74 21.86 -17.47
CA ASP A 298 -23.91 21.24 -16.43
C ASP A 298 -22.50 20.96 -16.95
N LEU A 299 -22.40 20.47 -18.19
CA LEU A 299 -21.11 20.23 -18.85
C LEU A 299 -20.29 21.53 -18.97
N ALA A 300 -20.93 22.65 -19.31
CA ALA A 300 -20.28 23.97 -19.38
C ALA A 300 -19.77 24.48 -18.02
N ARG A 301 -20.30 23.96 -16.92
CA ARG A 301 -19.89 24.31 -15.54
C ARG A 301 -18.73 23.47 -15.02
N ILE A 302 -18.34 22.39 -15.70
CA ILE A 302 -17.23 21.56 -15.26
C ILE A 302 -15.96 22.41 -15.14
N ARG A 303 -15.33 22.39 -13.96
CA ARG A 303 -14.04 23.00 -13.67
C ARG A 303 -13.11 21.93 -13.13
N LEU A 304 -12.13 21.56 -13.94
CA LEU A 304 -11.12 20.60 -13.55
C LEU A 304 -10.09 21.25 -12.63
N VAL A 305 -9.56 20.43 -11.73
CA VAL A 305 -8.39 20.78 -10.93
C VAL A 305 -7.13 20.34 -11.68
N PRO A 306 -6.32 21.28 -12.22
CA PRO A 306 -5.28 20.95 -13.20
C PRO A 306 -4.15 20.05 -12.69
N HIS A 307 -3.94 19.97 -11.38
CA HIS A 307 -2.92 19.07 -10.79
C HIS A 307 -3.46 17.67 -10.51
N ARG A 308 -4.76 17.43 -10.77
CA ARG A 308 -5.41 16.13 -10.60
C ARG A 308 -5.86 15.59 -11.95
N ASN A 309 -6.62 16.38 -12.72
CA ASN A 309 -7.20 15.97 -13.99
C ASN A 309 -6.82 16.93 -15.12
N ALA A 310 -6.33 16.38 -16.23
CA ALA A 310 -5.93 17.12 -17.44
C ALA A 310 -7.13 17.45 -18.33
N ALA A 311 -8.08 16.52 -18.44
CA ALA A 311 -9.20 16.60 -19.35
C ALA A 311 -10.40 15.77 -18.84
N TRP A 312 -11.57 16.02 -19.40
CA TRP A 312 -12.77 15.20 -19.24
C TRP A 312 -13.41 14.96 -20.61
N ARG A 313 -14.13 13.85 -20.75
CA ARG A 313 -14.89 13.50 -21.96
C ARG A 313 -16.15 12.71 -21.61
N MET A 314 -17.21 12.90 -22.39
CA MET A 314 -18.34 11.97 -22.43
C MET A 314 -18.01 10.87 -23.44
N VAL A 315 -18.05 9.61 -23.02
CA VAL A 315 -17.65 8.46 -23.84
C VAL A 315 -18.72 7.37 -23.73
N SER A 316 -19.04 6.71 -24.84
CA SER A 316 -19.91 5.52 -24.79
C SER A 316 -19.20 4.39 -24.03
N VAL A 317 -19.95 3.40 -23.54
CA VAL A 317 -19.33 2.24 -22.87
C VAL A 317 -18.38 1.51 -23.85
N ASP A 318 -18.81 1.33 -25.10
CA ASP A 318 -18.02 0.66 -26.14
C ASP A 318 -16.70 1.41 -26.43
N ASP A 319 -16.77 2.73 -26.62
CA ASP A 319 -15.58 3.55 -26.91
C ASP A 319 -14.64 3.68 -25.70
N SER A 320 -15.15 3.43 -24.48
CA SER A 320 -14.34 3.51 -23.27
C SER A 320 -13.27 2.42 -23.18
N ALA A 321 -13.44 1.30 -23.89
CA ALA A 321 -12.51 0.17 -23.88
C ALA A 321 -11.06 0.55 -24.29
N ALA A 322 -10.90 1.59 -25.12
CA ALA A 322 -9.59 2.10 -25.52
C ALA A 322 -8.97 3.08 -24.50
N LEU A 323 -9.73 3.51 -23.49
CA LEU A 323 -9.34 4.58 -22.56
C LEU A 323 -9.14 4.08 -21.13
N VAL A 324 -9.88 3.06 -20.69
CA VAL A 324 -9.91 2.62 -19.29
C VAL A 324 -9.23 1.27 -19.09
N SER A 325 -8.93 0.93 -17.83
CA SER A 325 -8.47 -0.42 -17.49
C SER A 325 -9.57 -1.47 -17.69
N GLU A 326 -9.20 -2.71 -17.97
CA GLU A 326 -10.15 -3.81 -18.16
C GLU A 326 -11.11 -4.01 -16.96
N PRO A 327 -10.68 -3.95 -15.68
CA PRO A 327 -11.62 -4.02 -14.55
C PRO A 327 -12.59 -2.83 -14.50
N LEU A 328 -12.14 -1.63 -14.87
CA LEU A 328 -13.00 -0.45 -14.91
C LEU A 328 -14.02 -0.55 -16.05
N LEU A 329 -13.63 -1.08 -17.21
CA LEU A 329 -14.53 -1.33 -18.33
C LEU A 329 -15.68 -2.25 -17.91
N ARG A 330 -15.35 -3.42 -17.32
CA ARG A 330 -16.35 -4.37 -16.83
C ARG A 330 -17.30 -3.74 -15.80
N ARG A 331 -16.75 -2.98 -14.86
CA ARG A 331 -17.54 -2.27 -13.84
C ARG A 331 -18.49 -1.26 -14.49
N LEU A 332 -17.99 -0.46 -15.43
CA LEU A 332 -18.76 0.57 -16.10
C LEU A 332 -19.92 -0.05 -16.89
N ASP A 333 -19.65 -1.09 -17.68
CA ASP A 333 -20.65 -1.83 -18.43
C ASP A 333 -21.76 -2.41 -17.53
N ALA A 334 -21.37 -3.09 -16.46
CA ALA A 334 -22.30 -3.64 -15.49
C ALA A 334 -23.15 -2.54 -14.81
N CYS A 335 -22.53 -1.42 -14.43
CA CYS A 335 -23.20 -0.29 -13.79
C CYS A 335 -24.19 0.41 -14.73
N VAL A 336 -23.80 0.65 -15.99
CA VAL A 336 -24.68 1.26 -17.01
C VAL A 336 -25.85 0.33 -17.31
N THR A 337 -25.59 -0.97 -17.49
CA THR A 337 -26.64 -1.98 -17.69
C THR A 337 -27.63 -2.00 -16.51
N ALA A 338 -27.15 -1.99 -15.27
CA ALA A 338 -27.99 -1.95 -14.07
C ALA A 338 -28.78 -0.65 -13.92
N LEU A 339 -28.20 0.47 -14.37
CA LEU A 339 -28.89 1.76 -14.40
C LEU A 339 -30.09 1.70 -15.37
N TRP A 340 -29.87 1.23 -16.60
CA TRP A 340 -30.87 1.23 -17.67
C TRP A 340 -31.97 0.20 -17.47
N ASN A 341 -31.62 -0.97 -16.96
CA ASN A 341 -32.57 -2.02 -16.60
C ASN A 341 -33.28 -1.75 -15.26
N ASN A 342 -32.93 -0.65 -14.59
CA ASN A 342 -33.47 -0.25 -13.29
C ASN A 342 -33.38 -1.36 -12.22
N THR A 343 -32.27 -2.09 -12.18
CA THR A 343 -32.06 -3.19 -11.21
C THR A 343 -31.58 -2.68 -9.85
N GLY A 344 -31.46 -3.57 -8.86
CA GLY A 344 -30.79 -3.25 -7.59
C GLY A 344 -29.28 -3.05 -7.74
N PRO A 345 -28.58 -2.62 -6.68
CA PRO A 345 -27.12 -2.57 -6.66
C PRO A 345 -26.50 -3.95 -6.92
N LEU A 346 -25.43 -3.98 -7.71
CA LEU A 346 -24.68 -5.19 -8.04
C LEU A 346 -23.59 -5.48 -7.01
N GLU A 347 -23.36 -6.76 -6.73
CA GLU A 347 -22.13 -7.23 -6.09
C GLU A 347 -21.14 -7.60 -7.21
N LEU A 348 -19.96 -6.98 -7.21
CA LEU A 348 -18.93 -7.22 -8.22
C LEU A 348 -17.64 -7.74 -7.58
N THR A 349 -16.90 -8.55 -8.33
CA THR A 349 -15.52 -8.92 -8.06
C THR A 349 -14.64 -8.53 -9.24
N CYS A 350 -13.68 -7.63 -9.01
CA CYS A 350 -12.80 -7.08 -10.04
C CYS A 350 -13.59 -6.55 -11.26
N GLY A 351 -14.71 -5.88 -11.00
CA GLY A 351 -15.58 -5.26 -12.00
C GLY A 351 -16.59 -6.19 -12.68
N ALA A 352 -16.55 -7.50 -12.43
CA ALA A 352 -17.52 -8.45 -12.99
C ALA A 352 -18.55 -8.87 -11.93
N PRO A 353 -19.82 -9.16 -12.29
CA PRO A 353 -20.80 -9.70 -11.37
C PRO A 353 -20.28 -10.92 -10.61
N SER A 354 -20.44 -10.90 -9.29
CA SER A 354 -20.22 -12.07 -8.46
C SER A 354 -21.43 -12.99 -8.65
N HIS A 355 -21.23 -14.10 -9.37
CA HIS A 355 -22.19 -15.18 -9.71
C HIS A 355 -22.91 -15.09 -11.06
#